data_AF-A0A7C2P0H0-F1
#
_entry.id   AF-A0A7C2P0H0-F1
#
_cell.length_a   1.000
_cell.length_b   1.000
_cell.length_c   1.000
_cell.angle_alpha   90.00
_cell.angle_beta   90.00
_cell.angle_gamma   90.00
#
_symmetry.space_group_name_H-M   'P 1'
#
loop_
_entity.id
_entity.type
_entity.pdbx_description
1 polymer ?
#
loop_
_entity_poly.entity_id
_entity_poly.type
_entity_poly.pdbx_seq_one_letter_code
_entity_poly.pdbx_strand_id
1 'polypeptide(L)'
;MQNTGSGGSRILAKKRRTDATVKSEVGSRKSEVADPRPPASDLRVSDLAAAIERGTQTLGREVWRNWSRRRPTVFERRWWDDRLLGVAMADESVKVQMFRFVDVLPRLKTHEDVTRHLQEYFDEVQHHLPWAVELVKFGIERVRPNSVISRALAYNARMNSLRMARRFIAGTTVEEVRAAVTHLRQQGFAFTLDLLGEAVISDAEAEAYQRQYLDLLHGLAATANAWPEHPQTDRDENGPIPRVNVSIKLSALVSHFRPIDPEGTHAAVAERLRPLLRAARECHAYLHVDMEQYAFKDLTLDIFQRVLMEDEFRDFSDVGIVIQAYLPDADRDLARLREWAEQRGTS
;
A
#
# COMPACT_ATOMS: atom_id res chain seq x y z
N MET A 1 -11.72 43.54 -48.23
CA MET A 1 -12.08 43.46 -49.66
C MET A 1 -12.09 42.01 -50.06
N GLN A 2 -13.21 41.53 -50.64
CA GLN A 2 -13.47 40.23 -51.30
C GLN A 2 -13.38 38.98 -50.39
N ASN A 3 -14.46 38.32 -49.93
CA ASN A 3 -15.56 37.60 -50.63
C ASN A 3 -14.99 36.48 -51.52
N THR A 4 -15.26 35.17 -51.41
CA THR A 4 -16.48 34.33 -51.21
C THR A 4 -15.95 32.92 -50.80
N GLY A 5 -16.63 31.93 -50.21
CA GLY A 5 -18.02 31.52 -50.17
C GLY A 5 -18.15 30.04 -50.63
N SER A 6 -18.89 29.23 -49.87
CA SER A 6 -19.63 28.02 -50.29
C SER A 6 -19.12 26.60 -49.94
N GLY A 7 -20.06 25.80 -49.41
CA GLY A 7 -20.08 24.33 -49.39
C GLY A 7 -19.92 23.74 -47.99
N GLY A 8 -20.88 23.11 -47.31
CA GLY A 8 -22.09 22.44 -47.78
C GLY A 8 -22.12 20.98 -47.25
N SER A 9 -22.67 20.80 -46.04
CA SER A 9 -23.40 19.66 -45.46
C SER A 9 -23.38 18.25 -46.12
N ARG A 10 -23.08 17.19 -45.34
CA ARG A 10 -23.96 16.01 -45.03
C ARG A 10 -23.17 14.81 -44.43
N ILE A 11 -23.47 14.36 -43.19
CA ILE A 11 -24.33 13.23 -42.75
C ILE A 11 -23.72 11.81 -42.88
N LEU A 12 -23.60 11.07 -41.75
CA LEU A 12 -24.16 9.72 -41.44
C LEU A 12 -23.48 9.18 -40.15
N ALA A 13 -24.08 9.23 -38.95
CA ALA A 13 -25.15 8.38 -38.40
C ALA A 13 -24.86 6.87 -38.38
N LYS A 14 -24.59 6.32 -37.18
CA LYS A 14 -25.07 4.98 -36.79
C LYS A 14 -25.51 4.97 -35.32
N LYS A 15 -26.82 5.15 -35.15
CA LYS A 15 -27.62 4.85 -33.97
C LYS A 15 -28.03 3.38 -34.08
N ARG A 16 -27.94 2.58 -33.02
CA ARG A 16 -28.69 1.31 -32.90
C ARG A 16 -29.65 1.39 -31.70
N ARG A 17 -30.95 1.40 -32.04
CA ARG A 17 -32.12 1.06 -31.20
C ARG A 17 -31.98 -0.39 -30.71
N THR A 18 -32.20 -0.71 -29.43
CA THR A 18 -33.48 -0.90 -28.69
C THR A 18 -34.43 -1.95 -29.27
N ASP A 19 -34.82 -2.85 -28.36
CA ASP A 19 -36.09 -3.59 -28.24
C ASP A 19 -36.08 -5.08 -28.56
N ALA A 20 -36.25 -5.86 -27.49
CA ALA A 20 -36.96 -7.13 -27.50
C ALA A 20 -37.76 -7.23 -26.18
N THR A 21 -38.88 -6.49 -26.16
CA THR A 21 -40.00 -6.71 -25.24
C THR A 21 -40.71 -7.98 -25.68
N VAL A 22 -40.69 -9.03 -24.86
CA VAL A 22 -41.57 -10.19 -25.03
C VAL A 22 -42.66 -10.10 -23.96
N LYS A 23 -43.84 -9.63 -24.37
CA LYS A 23 -45.11 -9.91 -23.69
C LYS A 23 -45.68 -11.21 -24.25
N SER A 24 -46.02 -12.17 -23.40
CA SER A 24 -46.98 -13.22 -23.72
C SER A 24 -48.02 -13.27 -22.60
N GLU A 25 -49.23 -12.85 -22.89
CA GLU A 25 -50.43 -13.08 -22.07
C GLU A 25 -51.10 -14.42 -22.43
N VAL A 26 -51.95 -14.85 -21.49
CA VAL A 26 -53.07 -15.80 -21.59
C VAL A 26 -52.80 -17.23 -21.10
N GLY A 27 -53.44 -17.58 -19.97
CA GLY A 27 -53.71 -18.97 -19.60
C GLY A 27 -54.03 -19.19 -18.12
N SER A 28 -55.25 -18.87 -17.70
CA SER A 28 -55.83 -19.30 -16.41
C SER A 28 -55.77 -20.83 -16.28
N ARG A 29 -54.98 -21.32 -15.32
CA ARG A 29 -55.17 -22.62 -14.67
C ARG A 29 -54.89 -22.47 -13.18
N LYS A 30 -55.94 -22.57 -12.37
CA LYS A 30 -55.83 -22.92 -10.96
C LYS A 30 -55.16 -24.29 -10.87
N SER A 31 -53.95 -24.34 -10.34
CA SER A 31 -53.35 -25.56 -9.80
C SER A 31 -52.87 -25.24 -8.40
N GLU A 32 -53.52 -25.83 -7.41
CA GLU A 32 -52.97 -26.01 -6.08
C GLU A 32 -51.57 -26.63 -6.22
N VAL A 33 -50.54 -25.81 -6.09
CA VAL A 33 -49.18 -26.29 -5.85
C VAL A 33 -48.94 -26.03 -4.38
N ALA A 34 -49.02 -27.11 -3.60
CA ALA A 34 -48.62 -27.13 -2.21
C ALA A 34 -47.23 -26.51 -2.10
N ASP A 35 -47.15 -25.47 -1.29
CA ASP A 35 -45.94 -24.76 -0.93
C ASP A 35 -44.96 -25.72 -0.26
N PRO A 36 -43.84 -26.13 -0.90
CA PRO A 36 -42.82 -26.91 -0.23
C PRO A 36 -41.84 -25.92 0.39
N ARG A 37 -42.34 -24.96 1.19
CA ARG A 37 -41.46 -24.20 2.07
C ARG A 37 -41.07 -25.16 3.18
N PRO A 38 -39.80 -25.65 3.21
CA PRO A 38 -39.36 -26.44 4.34
C PRO A 38 -39.45 -25.56 5.60
N PRO A 39 -39.82 -26.12 6.75
CA PRO A 39 -39.82 -25.36 7.99
C PRO A 39 -38.42 -24.76 8.20
N ALA A 40 -38.39 -23.44 8.37
CA ALA A 40 -37.19 -22.66 8.60
C ALA A 40 -36.63 -22.97 10.00
N SER A 41 -35.86 -24.04 10.15
CA SER A 41 -35.07 -24.24 11.37
C SER A 41 -33.85 -25.16 11.25
N ASP A 42 -33.50 -25.71 10.08
CA ASP A 42 -32.36 -26.64 9.96
C ASP A 42 -31.52 -26.44 8.68
N LEU A 43 -31.33 -25.20 8.22
CA LEU A 43 -30.22 -24.89 7.31
C LEU A 43 -28.93 -24.94 8.13
N ARG A 44 -28.38 -26.16 8.22
CA ARG A 44 -27.22 -26.52 9.04
C ARG A 44 -26.05 -25.63 8.65
N VAL A 45 -25.33 -25.10 9.63
CA VAL A 45 -24.13 -24.25 9.45
C VAL A 45 -23.16 -24.82 8.40
N SER A 46 -23.13 -26.15 8.22
CA SER A 46 -22.39 -26.85 7.16
C SER A 46 -22.77 -26.43 5.73
N ASP A 47 -24.05 -26.22 5.44
CA ASP A 47 -24.53 -25.87 4.10
C ASP A 47 -24.16 -24.43 3.75
N LEU A 48 -24.22 -23.52 4.74
CA LEU A 48 -23.75 -22.15 4.61
C LEU A 48 -22.22 -22.10 4.42
N ALA A 49 -21.46 -22.84 5.22
CA ALA A 49 -20.01 -22.93 5.08
C ALA A 49 -19.62 -23.46 3.69
N ALA A 50 -20.31 -24.50 3.20
CA ALA A 50 -20.08 -25.04 1.87
C ALA A 50 -20.46 -24.03 0.77
N ALA A 51 -21.51 -23.23 0.96
CA ALA A 51 -21.88 -22.16 0.03
C ALA A 51 -20.84 -21.04 0.00
N ILE A 52 -20.35 -20.59 1.16
CA ILE A 52 -19.27 -19.60 1.29
C ILE A 52 -18.02 -20.12 0.59
N GLU A 53 -17.59 -21.34 0.87
CA GLU A 53 -16.40 -21.95 0.25
C GLU A 53 -16.53 -22.01 -1.29
N ARG A 54 -17.68 -22.45 -1.82
CA ARG A 54 -17.94 -22.44 -3.27
C ARG A 54 -17.86 -21.03 -3.85
N GLY A 55 -18.41 -20.04 -3.15
CA GLY A 55 -18.34 -18.62 -3.53
C GLY A 55 -16.89 -18.11 -3.57
N THR A 56 -16.15 -18.32 -2.49
CA THR A 56 -14.73 -17.97 -2.34
C THR A 56 -13.89 -18.56 -3.48
N GLN A 57 -14.03 -19.86 -3.75
CA GLN A 57 -13.28 -20.48 -4.84
C GLN A 57 -13.69 -19.95 -6.22
N THR A 58 -14.97 -19.60 -6.42
CA THR A 58 -15.45 -19.06 -7.68
C THR A 58 -14.86 -17.68 -7.95
N LEU A 59 -14.91 -16.79 -6.95
CA LEU A 59 -14.26 -15.48 -6.99
C LEU A 59 -12.74 -15.62 -7.16
N GLY A 60 -12.08 -16.49 -6.41
CA GLY A 60 -10.65 -16.74 -6.53
C GLY A 60 -10.25 -17.19 -7.93
N ARG A 61 -11.02 -18.10 -8.54
CA ARG A 61 -10.81 -18.52 -9.94
C ARG A 61 -11.07 -17.39 -10.93
N GLU A 62 -12.02 -16.50 -10.68
CA GLU A 62 -12.29 -15.34 -11.52
C GLU A 62 -11.13 -14.34 -11.48
N VAL A 63 -10.67 -13.97 -10.28
CA VAL A 63 -9.50 -13.10 -10.09
C VAL A 63 -8.28 -13.70 -10.80
N TRP A 64 -8.03 -15.00 -10.63
CA TRP A 64 -6.93 -15.70 -11.29
C TRP A 64 -7.01 -15.65 -12.82
N ARG A 65 -8.20 -15.90 -13.39
CA ARG A 65 -8.42 -15.81 -14.85
C ARG A 65 -8.16 -14.39 -15.36
N ASN A 66 -8.64 -13.37 -14.67
CA ASN A 66 -8.43 -11.97 -15.05
C ASN A 66 -6.95 -11.54 -14.92
N TRP A 67 -6.24 -12.06 -13.92
CA TRP A 67 -4.81 -11.84 -13.74
C TRP A 67 -3.97 -12.48 -14.86
N SER A 68 -4.27 -13.73 -15.22
CA SER A 68 -3.54 -14.49 -16.25
C SER A 68 -3.60 -13.88 -17.67
N ARG A 69 -4.54 -12.97 -17.93
CA ARG A 69 -4.66 -12.21 -19.19
C ARG A 69 -3.68 -11.04 -19.29
N ARG A 70 -3.13 -10.56 -18.17
CA ARG A 70 -2.08 -9.53 -18.12
C ARG A 70 -0.70 -10.18 -17.98
N ARG A 71 -0.33 -11.08 -18.91
CA ARG A 71 1.07 -11.50 -19.02
C ARG A 71 1.90 -10.30 -19.48
N PRO A 72 2.99 -9.94 -18.80
CA PRO A 72 3.90 -8.93 -19.31
C PRO A 72 4.44 -9.42 -20.67
N THR A 73 4.14 -8.66 -21.71
CA THR A 73 4.70 -8.88 -23.05
C THR A 73 6.21 -8.72 -22.96
N VAL A 74 6.94 -9.64 -23.58
CA VAL A 74 8.39 -9.91 -23.47
C VAL A 74 9.29 -8.74 -23.96
N PHE A 75 8.70 -7.55 -24.19
CA PHE A 75 9.38 -6.35 -24.68
C PHE A 75 9.18 -5.09 -23.83
N GLU A 76 8.63 -5.20 -22.63
CA GLU A 76 8.66 -4.09 -21.65
C GLU A 76 9.91 -4.17 -20.76
N ARG A 77 10.47 -2.99 -20.42
CA ARG A 77 11.60 -2.73 -19.49
C ARG A 77 11.46 -3.36 -18.08
N ARG A 78 10.47 -4.23 -17.87
CA ARG A 78 10.13 -5.08 -16.70
C ARG A 78 10.96 -6.36 -16.58
N TRP A 79 11.68 -6.76 -17.64
CA TRP A 79 12.38 -8.04 -17.72
C TRP A 79 13.51 -8.25 -16.70
N TRP A 80 14.17 -7.17 -16.25
CA TRP A 80 15.29 -7.27 -15.31
C TRP A 80 14.84 -7.55 -13.87
N ASP A 81 13.68 -7.03 -13.44
CA ASP A 81 13.21 -7.14 -12.05
C ASP A 81 12.74 -8.57 -11.72
N ASP A 82 11.91 -9.16 -12.59
CA ASP A 82 11.37 -10.51 -12.40
C ASP A 82 12.47 -11.59 -12.50
N ARG A 83 13.54 -11.32 -13.25
CA ARG A 83 14.65 -12.27 -13.43
C ARG A 83 15.66 -12.19 -12.28
N LEU A 84 15.96 -11.00 -11.73
CA LEU A 84 16.81 -10.86 -10.54
C LEU A 84 16.16 -11.46 -9.30
N LEU A 85 14.87 -11.16 -9.04
CA LEU A 85 14.14 -11.78 -7.95
C LEU A 85 13.95 -13.29 -8.17
N GLY A 86 13.61 -13.72 -9.39
CA GLY A 86 13.43 -15.14 -9.71
C GLY A 86 14.71 -15.96 -9.55
N VAL A 87 15.87 -15.38 -9.89
CA VAL A 87 17.20 -16.01 -9.67
C VAL A 87 17.57 -16.01 -8.19
N ALA A 88 17.35 -14.90 -7.47
CA ALA A 88 17.60 -14.85 -6.04
C ALA A 88 16.70 -15.82 -5.26
N MET A 89 15.48 -16.10 -5.73
CA MET A 89 14.63 -17.11 -5.09
C MET A 89 15.04 -18.56 -5.42
N ALA A 90 15.91 -18.77 -6.42
CA ALA A 90 16.37 -20.11 -6.81
C ALA A 90 17.56 -20.61 -5.97
N ASP A 91 18.29 -19.70 -5.32
CA ASP A 91 19.44 -20.04 -4.47
C ASP A 91 19.47 -19.14 -3.21
N GLU A 92 19.39 -19.77 -2.04
CA GLU A 92 19.32 -19.09 -0.75
C GLU A 92 20.59 -18.28 -0.43
N SER A 93 21.76 -18.72 -0.89
CA SER A 93 23.02 -18.00 -0.67
C SER A 93 23.09 -16.72 -1.49
N VAL A 94 22.68 -16.78 -2.77
CA VAL A 94 22.59 -15.60 -3.65
C VAL A 94 21.54 -14.63 -3.12
N LYS A 95 20.41 -15.15 -2.63
CA LYS A 95 19.35 -14.36 -1.99
C LYS A 95 19.87 -13.50 -0.85
N VAL A 96 20.59 -14.13 0.08
CA VAL A 96 21.08 -13.47 1.30
C VAL A 96 22.04 -12.36 0.94
N GLN A 97 23.01 -12.62 0.07
CA GLN A 97 24.00 -11.60 -0.30
C GLN A 97 23.39 -10.46 -1.12
N MET A 98 22.41 -10.76 -1.98
CA MET A 98 21.66 -9.72 -2.68
C MET A 98 20.89 -8.81 -1.71
N PHE A 99 20.17 -9.38 -0.72
CA PHE A 99 19.46 -8.56 0.26
C PHE A 99 20.40 -7.72 1.12
N ARG A 100 21.52 -8.27 1.57
CA ARG A 100 22.54 -7.50 2.33
C ARG A 100 23.18 -6.39 1.49
N PHE A 101 23.46 -6.66 0.22
CA PHE A 101 23.99 -5.64 -0.68
C PHE A 101 23.00 -4.51 -0.91
N VAL A 102 21.71 -4.84 -1.13
CA VAL A 102 20.64 -3.83 -1.28
C VAL A 102 20.49 -3.00 0.00
N ASP A 103 20.58 -3.64 1.18
CA ASP A 103 20.48 -2.99 2.49
C ASP A 103 21.62 -1.98 2.73
N VAL A 104 22.87 -2.32 2.38
CA VAL A 104 24.00 -1.40 2.57
C VAL A 104 24.08 -0.30 1.51
N LEU A 105 23.48 -0.51 0.34
CA LEU A 105 23.65 0.35 -0.82
C LEU A 105 23.37 1.86 -0.56
N PRO A 106 22.34 2.25 0.22
CA PRO A 106 22.09 3.67 0.54
C PRO A 106 23.25 4.33 1.30
N ARG A 107 24.07 3.55 2.04
CA ARG A 107 25.25 4.04 2.77
C ARG A 107 26.47 4.21 1.87
N LEU A 108 26.47 3.62 0.66
CA LEU A 108 27.60 3.66 -0.27
C LEU A 108 27.59 4.97 -1.07
N LYS A 109 28.32 5.97 -0.57
CA LYS A 109 28.32 7.32 -1.15
C LYS A 109 29.14 7.42 -2.44
N THR A 110 30.19 6.60 -2.58
CA THR A 110 31.13 6.65 -3.70
C THR A 110 31.00 5.45 -4.63
N HIS A 111 31.46 5.60 -5.89
CA HIS A 111 31.46 4.51 -6.87
C HIS A 111 32.47 3.40 -6.51
N GLU A 112 33.56 3.75 -5.82
CA GLU A 112 34.54 2.79 -5.31
C GLU A 112 33.92 1.93 -4.20
N ASP A 113 33.17 2.54 -3.28
CA ASP A 113 32.46 1.80 -2.22
C ASP A 113 31.47 0.80 -2.80
N VAL A 114 30.67 1.22 -3.80
CA VAL A 114 29.72 0.35 -4.49
C VAL A 114 30.42 -0.83 -5.16
N THR A 115 31.54 -0.57 -5.85
CA THR A 115 32.27 -1.61 -6.57
C THR A 115 32.91 -2.61 -5.61
N ARG A 116 33.53 -2.12 -4.53
CA ARG A 116 34.15 -2.95 -3.49
C ARG A 116 33.12 -3.86 -2.82
N HIS A 117 31.99 -3.31 -2.38
CA HIS A 117 30.95 -4.11 -1.73
C HIS A 117 30.28 -5.08 -2.71
N LEU A 118 30.09 -4.69 -3.99
CA LEU A 118 29.58 -5.61 -5.00
C LEU A 118 30.53 -6.81 -5.19
N GLN A 119 31.84 -6.60 -5.11
CA GLN A 119 32.82 -7.69 -5.13
C GLN A 119 32.71 -8.52 -3.84
N GLU A 120 32.82 -7.90 -2.66
CA GLU A 120 32.78 -8.60 -1.37
C GLU A 120 31.52 -9.46 -1.17
N TYR A 121 30.34 -8.96 -1.53
CA TYR A 121 29.08 -9.70 -1.35
C TYR A 121 28.92 -10.87 -2.33
N PHE A 122 29.50 -10.80 -3.53
CA PHE A 122 29.25 -11.78 -4.60
C PHE A 122 30.47 -12.65 -4.94
N ASP A 123 31.63 -12.40 -4.33
CA ASP A 123 32.84 -13.23 -4.45
C ASP A 123 32.70 -14.58 -3.74
N GLU A 124 31.79 -14.76 -2.79
CA GLU A 124 31.56 -16.08 -2.19
C GLU A 124 30.55 -16.92 -2.97
N VAL A 125 29.70 -16.27 -3.78
CA VAL A 125 28.55 -16.90 -4.45
C VAL A 125 28.72 -17.02 -5.97
N GLN A 126 29.93 -16.74 -6.46
CA GLN A 126 30.27 -16.63 -7.88
C GLN A 126 30.00 -17.87 -8.73
N HIS A 127 29.88 -19.05 -8.11
CA HIS A 127 29.60 -20.31 -8.80
C HIS A 127 28.10 -20.61 -8.95
N HIS A 128 27.24 -19.86 -8.27
CA HIS A 128 25.79 -20.03 -8.26
C HIS A 128 25.04 -18.94 -9.06
N LEU A 129 25.78 -17.95 -9.59
CA LEU A 129 25.20 -16.86 -10.39
C LEU A 129 24.94 -17.32 -11.83
N PRO A 130 23.81 -16.95 -12.45
CA PRO A 130 23.52 -17.33 -13.84
C PRO A 130 24.56 -16.76 -14.81
N TRP A 131 24.72 -17.40 -15.97
CA TRP A 131 25.59 -17.02 -17.09
C TRP A 131 25.56 -15.54 -17.52
N ALA A 132 24.51 -14.78 -17.17
CA ALA A 132 24.45 -13.32 -17.40
C ALA A 132 25.48 -12.54 -16.56
N VAL A 133 25.89 -13.06 -15.40
CA VAL A 133 26.97 -12.51 -14.58
C VAL A 133 28.35 -12.97 -15.09
N GLU A 134 28.46 -14.11 -15.78
CA GLU A 134 29.71 -14.51 -16.45
C GLU A 134 30.11 -13.55 -17.59
N LEU A 135 29.13 -12.94 -18.27
CA LEU A 135 29.38 -11.83 -19.21
C LEU A 135 29.97 -10.59 -18.52
N VAL A 136 29.59 -10.37 -17.25
CA VAL A 136 30.18 -9.33 -16.41
C VAL A 136 31.58 -9.75 -15.92
N LYS A 137 31.83 -11.04 -15.61
CA LYS A 137 33.16 -11.59 -15.28
C LYS A 137 34.20 -11.35 -16.37
N PHE A 138 33.84 -11.54 -17.64
CA PHE A 138 34.76 -11.29 -18.76
C PHE A 138 35.21 -9.82 -18.83
N GLY A 139 34.38 -8.91 -18.31
CA GLY A 139 34.72 -7.49 -18.11
C GLY A 139 35.50 -7.24 -16.82
N ILE A 140 35.09 -7.80 -15.68
CA ILE A 140 35.64 -7.49 -14.34
C ILE A 140 37.05 -8.05 -14.13
N GLU A 141 37.35 -9.26 -14.59
CA GLU A 141 38.68 -9.90 -14.38
C GLU A 141 39.82 -9.19 -15.15
N ARG A 142 39.48 -8.33 -16.12
CA ARG A 142 40.43 -7.48 -16.87
C ARG A 142 40.42 -6.01 -16.45
N VAL A 143 39.58 -5.64 -15.49
CA VAL A 143 39.31 -4.25 -15.14
C VAL A 143 40.14 -3.86 -13.91
N ARG A 144 41.15 -3.02 -14.14
CA ARG A 144 41.90 -2.37 -13.04
C ARG A 144 40.92 -1.56 -12.18
N PRO A 145 41.08 -1.55 -10.84
CA PRO A 145 40.39 -0.56 -10.01
C PRO A 145 40.73 0.83 -10.57
N ASN A 146 39.73 1.66 -10.86
CA ASN A 146 39.77 2.93 -11.62
C ASN A 146 39.65 2.93 -13.16
N SER A 147 39.14 1.86 -13.77
CA SER A 147 38.75 1.91 -15.19
C SER A 147 37.39 2.59 -15.42
N VAL A 148 37.21 3.17 -16.62
CA VAL A 148 35.95 3.75 -17.12
C VAL A 148 34.79 2.73 -17.05
N ILE A 149 35.11 1.43 -17.19
CA ILE A 149 34.15 0.33 -17.12
C ILE A 149 33.62 0.15 -15.69
N SER A 150 34.47 0.23 -14.67
CA SER A 150 34.06 0.17 -13.25
C SER A 150 33.11 1.31 -12.90
N ARG A 151 33.41 2.52 -13.39
CA ARG A 151 32.55 3.69 -13.22
C ARG A 151 31.18 3.50 -13.87
N ALA A 152 31.14 2.92 -15.07
CA ALA A 152 29.89 2.62 -15.76
C ALA A 152 29.06 1.55 -15.02
N LEU A 153 29.69 0.50 -14.49
CA LEU A 153 29.02 -0.54 -13.69
C LEU A 153 28.43 0.02 -12.40
N ALA A 154 29.21 0.77 -11.61
CA ALA A 154 28.74 1.39 -10.38
C ALA A 154 27.61 2.40 -10.63
N TYR A 155 27.70 3.18 -11.71
CA TYR A 155 26.62 4.08 -12.13
C TYR A 155 25.35 3.31 -12.49
N ASN A 156 25.44 2.23 -13.26
CA ASN A 156 24.29 1.40 -13.60
C ASN A 156 23.67 0.72 -12.37
N ALA A 157 24.48 0.20 -11.45
CA ALA A 157 24.01 -0.43 -10.21
C ALA A 157 23.25 0.59 -9.32
N ARG A 158 23.81 1.79 -9.14
CA ARG A 158 23.16 2.88 -8.40
C ARG A 158 21.86 3.32 -9.07
N MET A 159 21.87 3.49 -10.39
CA MET A 159 20.69 3.87 -11.17
C MET A 159 19.58 2.82 -11.11
N ASN A 160 19.92 1.54 -11.19
CA ASN A 160 18.93 0.46 -11.09
C ASN A 160 18.35 0.37 -9.68
N SER A 161 19.17 0.55 -8.64
CA SER A 161 18.69 0.47 -7.27
C SER A 161 17.85 1.68 -6.87
N LEU A 162 18.23 2.90 -7.28
CA LEU A 162 17.39 4.09 -7.14
C LEU A 162 16.09 3.94 -7.92
N ARG A 163 16.12 3.33 -9.10
CA ARG A 163 14.91 3.03 -9.89
C ARG A 163 14.03 2.01 -9.19
N MET A 164 14.61 0.99 -8.57
CA MET A 164 13.89 -0.01 -7.78
C MET A 164 13.25 0.64 -6.54
N ALA A 165 14.00 1.45 -5.79
CA ALA A 165 13.49 2.20 -4.65
C ALA A 165 12.34 3.13 -5.03
N ARG A 166 12.46 3.88 -6.14
CA ARG A 166 11.38 4.75 -6.67
C ARG A 166 10.09 4.01 -7.08
N ARG A 167 10.08 2.67 -7.16
CA ARG A 167 8.82 1.90 -7.33
C ARG A 167 8.02 1.81 -6.04
N PHE A 168 8.71 1.91 -4.90
CA PHE A 168 8.14 1.79 -3.56
C PHE A 168 8.07 3.13 -2.83
N ILE A 169 8.78 4.16 -3.31
CA ILE A 169 8.84 5.49 -2.72
C ILE A 169 8.07 6.47 -3.61
N ALA A 170 6.99 7.05 -3.08
CA ALA A 170 6.16 8.04 -3.79
C ALA A 170 6.89 9.36 -4.06
N GLY A 171 7.84 9.75 -3.20
CA GLY A 171 8.62 10.96 -3.33
C GLY A 171 9.49 11.22 -2.10
N THR A 172 10.40 12.17 -2.22
CA THR A 172 11.25 12.68 -1.12
C THR A 172 10.87 14.10 -0.70
N THR A 173 10.01 14.77 -1.46
CA THR A 173 9.42 16.07 -1.12
C THR A 173 7.89 16.00 -1.23
N VAL A 174 7.20 16.94 -0.59
CA VAL A 174 5.73 17.05 -0.64
C VAL A 174 5.24 17.21 -2.08
N GLU A 175 5.97 17.92 -2.93
CA GLU A 175 5.63 18.12 -4.35
C GLU A 175 5.73 16.83 -5.16
N GLU A 176 6.79 16.03 -4.93
CA GLU A 176 6.96 14.72 -5.56
C GLU A 176 5.82 13.79 -5.14
N VAL A 177 5.52 13.74 -3.84
CA VAL A 177 4.41 12.95 -3.31
C VAL A 177 3.08 13.40 -3.90
N ARG A 178 2.82 14.71 -3.96
CA ARG A 178 1.60 15.28 -4.57
C ARG A 178 1.45 14.86 -6.03
N ALA A 179 2.53 14.88 -6.81
CA ALA A 179 2.50 14.44 -8.20
C ALA A 179 2.19 12.95 -8.31
N ALA A 180 2.81 12.12 -7.46
CA ALA A 180 2.58 10.68 -7.42
C ALA A 180 1.13 10.32 -7.06
N VAL A 181 0.58 10.90 -5.98
CA VAL A 181 -0.81 10.63 -5.56
C VAL A 181 -1.83 11.14 -6.56
N THR A 182 -1.57 12.27 -7.22
CA THR A 182 -2.42 12.77 -8.31
C THR A 182 -2.44 11.80 -9.50
N HIS A 183 -1.29 11.19 -9.82
CA HIS A 183 -1.22 10.17 -10.88
C HIS A 183 -1.98 8.90 -10.51
N LEU A 184 -1.83 8.39 -9.29
CA LEU A 184 -2.60 7.24 -8.79
C LEU A 184 -4.10 7.51 -8.83
N ARG A 185 -4.49 8.72 -8.44
CA ARG A 185 -5.88 9.17 -8.47
C ARG A 185 -6.47 9.13 -9.89
N GLN A 186 -5.74 9.60 -10.89
CA GLN A 186 -6.17 9.55 -12.29
C GLN A 186 -6.36 8.11 -12.81
N GLN A 187 -5.72 7.13 -12.18
CA GLN A 187 -5.87 5.70 -12.47
C GLN A 187 -7.00 5.03 -11.67
N GLY A 188 -7.71 5.78 -10.83
CA GLY A 188 -8.80 5.27 -10.00
C GLY A 188 -8.35 4.59 -8.71
N PHE A 189 -7.13 4.86 -8.23
CA PHE A 189 -6.63 4.34 -6.97
C PHE A 189 -6.73 5.38 -5.83
N ALA A 190 -7.13 4.91 -4.65
CA ALA A 190 -6.85 5.58 -3.38
C ALA A 190 -5.41 5.28 -2.94
N PHE A 191 -4.94 5.95 -1.89
CA PHE A 191 -3.60 5.76 -1.35
C PHE A 191 -3.60 5.94 0.17
N THR A 192 -2.58 5.38 0.82
CA THR A 192 -2.13 5.79 2.15
C THR A 192 -0.63 6.08 2.07
N LEU A 193 -0.16 7.09 2.80
CA LEU A 193 1.23 7.52 2.82
C LEU A 193 1.90 7.10 4.12
N ASP A 194 3.01 6.39 4.00
CA ASP A 194 3.92 6.03 5.09
C ASP A 194 5.25 6.76 4.90
N LEU A 195 5.73 7.44 5.94
CA LEU A 195 7.06 8.04 5.92
C LEU A 195 8.09 6.95 6.21
N LEU A 196 8.97 6.73 5.23
CA LEU A 196 10.09 5.82 5.39
C LEU A 196 11.15 6.48 6.27
N GLY A 197 11.38 5.89 7.44
CA GLY A 197 12.41 6.30 8.38
C GLY A 197 13.15 5.10 8.96
N GLU A 198 14.41 5.32 9.35
CA GLU A 198 15.11 4.40 10.26
C GLU A 198 14.50 4.53 11.67
N ALA A 199 14.90 3.63 12.58
CA ALA A 199 14.46 3.73 13.98
C ALA A 199 14.81 5.11 14.56
N VAL A 200 13.81 5.76 15.15
CA VAL A 200 13.99 7.05 15.83
C VAL A 200 14.71 6.81 17.15
N ILE A 201 15.92 7.36 17.30
CA ILE A 201 16.78 7.14 18.46
C ILE A 201 17.00 8.40 19.29
N SER A 202 16.49 9.54 18.84
CA SER A 202 16.59 10.82 19.55
C SER A 202 15.29 11.62 19.50
N ASP A 203 15.08 12.50 20.48
CA ASP A 203 13.87 13.33 20.53
C ASP A 203 13.81 14.34 19.38
N ALA A 204 14.98 14.77 18.87
CA ALA A 204 15.07 15.63 17.69
C ALA A 204 14.59 14.91 16.42
N GLU A 205 14.91 13.62 16.26
CA GLU A 205 14.39 12.79 15.16
C GLU A 205 12.88 12.56 15.31
N ALA A 206 12.39 12.32 16.53
CA ALA A 206 10.96 12.17 16.80
C ALA A 206 10.18 13.45 16.45
N GLU A 207 10.73 14.62 16.81
CA GLU A 207 10.16 15.92 16.46
C GLU A 207 10.19 16.15 14.94
N ALA A 208 11.30 15.80 14.27
CA ALA A 208 11.40 15.89 12.82
C ALA A 208 10.39 14.97 12.12
N TYR A 209 10.21 13.74 12.61
CA TYR A 209 9.23 12.79 12.10
C TYR A 209 7.80 13.33 12.23
N GLN A 210 7.42 13.82 13.42
CA GLN A 210 6.11 14.44 13.63
C GLN A 210 5.90 15.63 12.69
N ARG A 211 6.89 16.52 12.58
CA ARG A 211 6.83 17.70 11.72
C ARG A 211 6.63 17.33 10.26
N GLN A 212 7.31 16.30 9.77
CA GLN A 212 7.15 15.82 8.40
C GLN A 212 5.72 15.35 8.11
N TYR A 213 5.05 14.67 9.05
CA TYR A 213 3.62 14.33 8.88
C TYR A 213 2.71 15.55 8.89
N LEU A 214 2.97 16.52 9.76
CA LEU A 214 2.21 17.78 9.77
C LEU A 214 2.36 18.53 8.44
N ASP A 215 3.59 18.64 7.93
CA ASP A 215 3.88 19.28 6.64
C ASP A 215 3.23 18.53 5.48
N LEU A 216 3.23 17.18 5.53
CA LEU A 216 2.59 16.33 4.52
C LEU A 216 1.07 16.51 4.51
N LEU A 217 0.43 16.47 5.68
CA LEU A 217 -1.02 16.65 5.83
C LEU A 217 -1.44 18.01 5.27
N HIS A 218 -0.84 19.10 5.75
CA HIS A 218 -1.18 20.44 5.29
C HIS A 218 -0.84 20.66 3.80
N GLY A 219 0.28 20.11 3.35
CA GLY A 219 0.75 20.27 1.96
C GLY A 219 -0.12 19.52 0.93
N LEU A 220 -0.77 18.42 1.33
CA LEU A 220 -1.63 17.63 0.45
C LEU A 220 -3.11 17.97 0.55
N ALA A 221 -3.60 18.34 1.73
CA ALA A 221 -5.02 18.53 2.01
C ALA A 221 -5.72 19.43 0.98
N ALA A 222 -5.17 20.62 0.71
CA ALA A 222 -5.77 21.56 -0.22
C ALA A 222 -5.92 20.99 -1.64
N THR A 223 -4.93 20.20 -2.10
CA THR A 223 -4.97 19.61 -3.45
C THR A 223 -5.94 18.44 -3.50
N ALA A 224 -5.88 17.54 -2.51
CA ALA A 224 -6.71 16.34 -2.48
C ALA A 224 -8.20 16.66 -2.28
N ASN A 225 -8.50 17.64 -1.41
CA ASN A 225 -9.88 18.05 -1.12
C ASN A 225 -10.52 18.81 -2.29
N ALA A 226 -9.72 19.40 -3.17
CA ALA A 226 -10.19 20.04 -4.40
C ALA A 226 -10.46 19.05 -5.55
N TRP A 227 -10.08 17.77 -5.44
CA TRP A 227 -10.35 16.81 -6.49
C TRP A 227 -11.85 16.57 -6.70
N PRO A 228 -12.27 16.30 -7.95
CA PRO A 228 -13.59 15.74 -8.19
C PRO A 228 -13.78 14.43 -7.40
N GLU A 229 -14.98 14.25 -6.86
CA GLU A 229 -15.36 13.02 -6.17
C GLU A 229 -15.23 11.82 -7.11
N HIS A 230 -14.63 10.75 -6.60
CA HIS A 230 -14.53 9.48 -7.30
C HIS A 230 -15.27 8.40 -6.48
N PRO A 231 -16.47 7.97 -6.92
CA PRO A 231 -17.37 7.16 -6.09
C PRO A 231 -16.78 5.84 -5.58
N GLN A 232 -15.84 5.23 -6.30
CA GLN A 232 -15.23 3.96 -5.90
C GLN A 232 -14.19 4.10 -4.77
N THR A 233 -13.63 5.29 -4.57
CA THR A 233 -12.50 5.53 -3.66
C THR A 233 -12.81 6.52 -2.55
N ASP A 234 -13.82 7.36 -2.73
CA ASP A 234 -14.18 8.44 -1.79
C ASP A 234 -15.46 8.13 -1.02
N ARG A 235 -16.02 6.93 -1.19
CA ARG A 235 -17.26 6.52 -0.55
C ARG A 235 -17.26 5.03 -0.21
N ASP A 236 -17.92 4.71 0.88
CA ASP A 236 -18.36 3.36 1.23
C ASP A 236 -19.87 3.34 1.54
N GLU A 237 -20.31 2.28 2.19
CA GLU A 237 -21.68 2.10 2.67
C GLU A 237 -22.08 3.07 3.79
N ASN A 238 -21.11 3.65 4.51
CA ASN A 238 -21.30 4.52 5.66
C ASN A 238 -21.23 6.01 5.28
N GLY A 239 -20.58 6.36 4.16
CA GLY A 239 -20.58 7.74 3.66
C GLY A 239 -19.33 8.11 2.88
N PRO A 240 -18.98 9.41 2.86
CA PRO A 240 -17.73 9.89 2.28
C PRO A 240 -16.52 9.42 3.08
N ILE A 241 -15.44 9.07 2.40
CA ILE A 241 -14.15 8.71 2.97
C ILE A 241 -13.14 9.82 2.67
N PRO A 242 -12.28 10.21 3.64
CA PRO A 242 -11.17 11.12 3.40
C PRO A 242 -10.28 10.71 2.21
N ARG A 243 -9.93 11.68 1.36
CA ARG A 243 -9.07 11.43 0.18
C ARG A 243 -7.58 11.41 0.51
N VAL A 244 -7.21 11.98 1.66
CA VAL A 244 -5.86 11.89 2.20
C VAL A 244 -5.87 10.83 3.29
N ASN A 245 -4.95 9.88 3.22
CA ASN A 245 -4.76 8.89 4.25
C ASN A 245 -3.26 8.77 4.54
N VAL A 246 -2.90 8.73 5.82
CA VAL A 246 -1.52 8.57 6.30
C VAL A 246 -1.45 7.42 7.29
N SER A 247 -0.37 6.64 7.22
CA SER A 247 -0.06 5.57 8.18
C SER A 247 1.11 6.02 9.05
N ILE A 248 0.99 5.88 10.37
CA ILE A 248 2.02 6.29 11.34
C ILE A 248 2.42 5.13 12.24
N LYS A 249 3.70 5.06 12.61
CA LYS A 249 4.21 4.14 13.63
C LYS A 249 4.36 4.89 14.95
N LEU A 250 3.76 4.39 16.03
CA LEU A 250 3.83 5.07 17.34
C LEU A 250 5.25 5.08 17.90
N SER A 251 6.06 4.05 17.63
CA SER A 251 7.46 4.03 18.08
C SER A 251 8.29 5.15 17.45
N ALA A 252 7.94 5.63 16.26
CA ALA A 252 8.65 6.74 15.60
C ALA A 252 8.30 8.12 16.19
N LEU A 253 7.29 8.20 17.07
CA LEU A 253 6.96 9.42 17.78
C LEU A 253 7.84 9.64 19.02
N VAL A 254 8.65 8.66 19.43
CA VAL A 254 9.51 8.80 20.62
C VAL A 254 10.84 8.08 20.41
N SER A 255 11.92 8.59 21.01
CA SER A 255 13.22 7.91 20.99
C SER A 255 13.24 6.59 21.80
N HIS A 256 12.28 6.44 22.72
CA HIS A 256 12.24 5.38 23.71
C HIS A 256 10.83 4.83 23.87
N PHE A 257 10.39 4.02 22.91
CA PHE A 257 9.15 3.25 23.05
C PHE A 257 9.38 2.05 23.97
N ARG A 258 9.01 2.16 25.25
CA ARG A 258 9.40 1.21 26.31
C ARG A 258 8.17 0.54 26.94
N PRO A 259 7.85 -0.71 26.56
CA PRO A 259 6.78 -1.49 27.19
C PRO A 259 6.92 -1.69 28.71
N ILE A 260 8.15 -1.58 29.24
CA ILE A 260 8.43 -1.66 30.68
C ILE A 260 8.02 -0.39 31.46
N ASP A 261 7.86 0.74 30.76
CA ASP A 261 7.35 2.00 31.29
C ASP A 261 6.13 2.44 30.46
N PRO A 262 4.99 1.75 30.61
CA PRO A 262 3.81 1.98 29.78
C PRO A 262 3.25 3.40 29.97
N GLU A 263 3.22 3.91 31.20
CA GLU A 263 2.68 5.24 31.49
C GLU A 263 3.59 6.37 30.97
N GLY A 264 4.91 6.25 31.15
CA GLY A 264 5.86 7.22 30.59
C GLY A 264 5.86 7.21 29.06
N THR A 265 5.83 6.02 28.45
CA THR A 265 5.73 5.88 27.00
C THR A 265 4.41 6.43 26.48
N HIS A 266 3.29 6.13 27.15
CA HIS A 266 1.98 6.67 26.80
C HIS A 266 2.00 8.20 26.81
N ALA A 267 2.47 8.83 27.89
CA ALA A 267 2.52 10.28 28.00
C ALA A 267 3.34 10.91 26.86
N ALA A 268 4.53 10.37 26.58
CA ALA A 268 5.43 10.89 25.55
C ALA A 268 4.89 10.70 24.12
N VAL A 269 4.26 9.56 23.82
CA VAL A 269 3.63 9.30 22.51
C VAL A 269 2.38 10.16 22.35
N ALA A 270 1.53 10.24 23.37
CA ALA A 270 0.30 11.03 23.32
C ALA A 270 0.57 12.52 23.12
N GLU A 271 1.64 13.07 23.72
CA GLU A 271 2.07 14.45 23.48
C GLU A 271 2.26 14.78 21.99
N ARG A 272 2.81 13.83 21.21
CA ARG A 272 3.06 14.01 19.77
C ARG A 272 1.95 13.49 18.87
N LEU A 273 1.17 12.51 19.32
CA LEU A 273 0.04 11.96 18.57
C LEU A 273 -1.13 12.94 18.50
N ARG A 274 -1.45 13.65 19.60
CA ARG A 274 -2.59 14.58 19.63
C ARG A 274 -2.51 15.68 18.56
N PRO A 275 -1.37 16.39 18.35
CA PRO A 275 -1.25 17.33 17.23
C PRO A 275 -1.47 16.70 15.85
N LEU A 276 -1.05 15.45 15.64
CA LEU A 276 -1.28 14.75 14.38
C LEU A 276 -2.76 14.43 14.16
N LEU A 277 -3.48 13.99 15.20
CA LEU A 277 -4.92 13.74 15.14
C LEU A 277 -5.70 15.03 14.86
N ARG A 278 -5.33 16.15 15.51
CA ARG A 278 -5.91 17.48 15.22
C ARG A 278 -5.70 17.89 13.77
N ALA A 279 -4.45 17.80 13.29
CA ALA A 279 -4.12 18.13 11.91
C ALA A 279 -4.85 17.24 10.91
N ALA A 280 -4.99 15.94 11.20
CA ALA A 280 -5.74 15.01 10.36
C ALA A 280 -7.22 15.43 10.26
N ARG A 281 -7.85 15.77 11.40
CA ARG A 281 -9.23 16.30 11.43
C ARG A 281 -9.37 17.59 10.64
N GLU A 282 -8.48 18.57 10.86
CA GLU A 282 -8.49 19.87 10.17
C GLU A 282 -8.29 19.72 8.65
N CYS A 283 -7.49 18.74 8.24
CA CYS A 283 -7.17 18.46 6.85
C CYS A 283 -8.20 17.56 6.13
N HIS A 284 -9.22 17.07 6.84
CA HIS A 284 -10.12 16.01 6.36
C HIS A 284 -9.32 14.80 5.84
N ALA A 285 -8.40 14.32 6.67
CA ALA A 285 -7.52 13.19 6.39
C ALA A 285 -7.78 12.04 7.35
N TYR A 286 -7.59 10.82 6.85
CA TYR A 286 -7.63 9.61 7.63
C TYR A 286 -6.25 9.31 8.22
N LEU A 287 -6.18 9.01 9.52
CA LEU A 287 -4.95 8.63 10.20
C LEU A 287 -5.00 7.15 10.61
N HIS A 288 -4.08 6.35 10.09
CA HIS A 288 -3.96 4.94 10.40
C HIS A 288 -2.75 4.70 11.30
N VAL A 289 -2.92 3.95 12.39
CA VAL A 289 -1.82 3.55 13.27
C VAL A 289 -1.34 2.15 12.90
N ASP A 290 -0.09 2.07 12.45
CA ASP A 290 0.57 0.82 12.10
C ASP A 290 0.86 -0.01 13.35
N MET A 291 0.85 -1.34 13.16
CA MET A 291 1.27 -2.29 14.18
C MET A 291 2.67 -2.80 13.87
N GLU A 292 3.56 -2.66 14.85
CA GLU A 292 4.98 -2.92 14.70
C GLU A 292 5.35 -4.32 15.23
N GLN A 293 6.49 -4.46 15.90
CA GLN A 293 6.90 -5.72 16.51
C GLN A 293 5.98 -6.14 17.67
N TYR A 294 5.87 -7.46 17.90
CA TYR A 294 4.99 -8.03 18.93
C TYR A 294 5.20 -7.42 20.33
N ALA A 295 6.45 -7.11 20.69
CA ALA A 295 6.78 -6.50 21.97
C ALA A 295 6.12 -5.14 22.22
N PHE A 296 5.74 -4.42 21.15
CA PHE A 296 5.10 -3.11 21.23
C PHE A 296 3.57 -3.20 21.14
N LYS A 297 3.04 -4.31 20.63
CA LYS A 297 1.64 -4.48 20.23
C LYS A 297 0.63 -4.05 21.30
N ASP A 298 0.75 -4.60 22.51
CA ASP A 298 -0.21 -4.32 23.58
C ASP A 298 -0.18 -2.84 24.01
N LEU A 299 1.02 -2.23 24.05
CA LEU A 299 1.17 -0.82 24.39
C LEU A 299 0.67 0.09 23.26
N THR A 300 0.88 -0.27 22.00
CA THR A 300 0.33 0.47 20.85
C THR A 300 -1.20 0.50 20.90
N LEU A 301 -1.84 -0.64 21.18
CA LEU A 301 -3.29 -0.74 21.33
C LEU A 301 -3.78 0.11 22.50
N ASP A 302 -3.13 0.02 23.67
CA ASP A 302 -3.49 0.79 24.86
C ASP A 302 -3.39 2.30 24.63
N ILE A 303 -2.29 2.78 24.04
CA ILE A 303 -2.11 4.21 23.72
C ILE A 303 -3.18 4.70 22.74
N PHE A 304 -3.43 3.94 21.67
CA PHE A 304 -4.46 4.27 20.69
C PHE A 304 -5.84 4.41 21.34
N GLN A 305 -6.23 3.42 22.15
CA GLN A 305 -7.53 3.38 22.81
C GLN A 305 -7.70 4.52 23.83
N ARG A 306 -6.68 4.80 24.64
CA ARG A 306 -6.73 5.87 25.65
C ARG A 306 -6.82 7.25 25.01
N VAL A 307 -5.97 7.54 24.02
CA VAL A 307 -5.98 8.85 23.33
C VAL A 307 -7.32 9.09 22.63
N LEU A 308 -7.89 8.08 21.97
CA LEU A 308 -9.19 8.21 21.29
C LEU A 308 -10.41 8.19 22.22
N MET A 309 -10.22 7.95 23.51
CA MET A 309 -11.26 8.11 24.54
C MET A 309 -11.26 9.50 25.18
N GLU A 310 -10.25 10.32 24.91
CA GLU A 310 -10.23 11.74 25.29
C GLU A 310 -11.38 12.48 24.58
N ASP A 311 -12.05 13.40 25.29
CA ASP A 311 -13.22 14.13 24.78
C ASP A 311 -12.97 14.81 23.44
N GLU A 312 -11.74 15.28 23.20
CA GLU A 312 -11.34 15.93 21.96
C GLU A 312 -11.40 15.00 20.74
N PHE A 313 -11.12 13.71 20.90
CA PHE A 313 -11.00 12.75 19.80
C PHE A 313 -12.08 11.68 19.80
N ARG A 314 -12.96 11.65 20.81
CA ARG A 314 -13.95 10.59 20.99
C ARG A 314 -14.86 10.40 19.78
N ASP A 315 -15.23 11.49 19.12
CA ASP A 315 -16.08 11.55 17.93
C ASP A 315 -15.32 11.52 16.60
N PHE A 316 -13.99 11.36 16.61
CA PHE A 316 -13.19 11.31 15.39
C PHE A 316 -13.27 9.93 14.72
N SER A 317 -14.04 9.80 13.64
CA SER A 317 -14.21 8.53 12.91
C SER A 317 -13.09 8.22 11.91
N ASP A 318 -12.37 9.24 11.43
CA ASP A 318 -11.35 9.09 10.38
C ASP A 318 -10.00 8.61 10.93
N VAL A 319 -10.04 7.55 11.74
CA VAL A 319 -8.88 6.97 12.40
C VAL A 319 -8.97 5.44 12.46
N GLY A 320 -7.85 4.75 12.29
CA GLY A 320 -7.80 3.30 12.30
C GLY A 320 -6.53 2.74 12.94
N ILE A 321 -6.52 1.45 13.23
CA ILE A 321 -5.36 0.72 13.76
C ILE A 321 -5.25 -0.67 13.12
N VAL A 322 -4.01 -1.13 12.92
CA VAL A 322 -3.71 -2.44 12.32
C VAL A 322 -3.83 -3.57 13.35
N ILE A 323 -4.43 -4.70 12.93
CA ILE A 323 -4.34 -6.00 13.60
C ILE A 323 -3.63 -7.00 12.70
N GLN A 324 -2.64 -7.69 13.27
CA GLN A 324 -1.80 -8.63 12.53
C GLN A 324 -2.36 -10.06 12.65
N ALA A 325 -3.10 -10.53 11.64
CA ALA A 325 -3.80 -11.82 11.65
C ALA A 325 -2.89 -13.07 11.79
N TYR A 326 -1.58 -12.93 11.58
CA TYR A 326 -0.60 -13.99 11.80
C TYR A 326 -0.26 -14.26 13.28
N LEU A 327 -0.73 -13.42 14.21
CA LEU A 327 -0.47 -13.59 15.63
C LEU A 327 -1.52 -14.51 16.26
N PRO A 328 -1.13 -15.41 17.17
CA PRO A 328 -2.09 -16.25 17.91
C PRO A 328 -3.17 -15.45 18.67
N ASP A 329 -2.85 -14.22 19.05
CA ASP A 329 -3.71 -13.34 19.83
C ASP A 329 -4.66 -12.47 18.99
N ALA A 330 -4.56 -12.50 17.66
CA ALA A 330 -5.26 -11.54 16.78
C ALA A 330 -6.78 -11.54 16.97
N ASP A 331 -7.40 -12.72 17.10
CA ASP A 331 -8.85 -12.84 17.31
C ASP A 331 -9.30 -12.20 18.63
N ARG A 332 -8.51 -12.40 19.70
CA ARG A 332 -8.78 -11.82 21.01
C ARG A 332 -8.64 -10.31 20.97
N ASP A 333 -7.59 -9.81 20.33
CA ASP A 333 -7.30 -8.38 20.26
C ASP A 333 -8.34 -7.66 19.39
N LEU A 334 -8.80 -8.28 18.30
CA LEU A 334 -9.91 -7.78 17.48
C LEU A 334 -11.24 -7.73 18.26
N ALA A 335 -11.56 -8.78 19.03
CA ALA A 335 -12.76 -8.80 19.86
C ALA A 335 -12.74 -7.65 20.90
N ARG A 336 -11.60 -7.44 21.57
CA ARG A 336 -11.41 -6.34 22.52
C ARG A 336 -11.51 -4.97 21.86
N LEU A 337 -10.94 -4.79 20.68
CA LEU A 337 -11.06 -3.53 19.93
C LEU A 337 -12.51 -3.24 19.54
N ARG A 338 -13.27 -4.26 19.16
CA ARG A 338 -14.69 -4.11 18.86
C ARG A 338 -15.48 -3.67 20.10
N GLU A 339 -15.28 -4.32 21.25
CA GLU A 339 -15.91 -3.92 22.51
C GLU A 339 -15.55 -2.48 22.90
N TRP A 340 -14.28 -2.10 22.72
CA TRP A 340 -13.83 -0.73 22.94
C TRP A 340 -14.49 0.27 21.98
N ALA A 341 -14.63 -0.06 20.70
CA ALA A 341 -15.29 0.82 19.72
C ALA A 341 -16.79 1.02 20.06
N GLU A 342 -17.47 -0.03 20.50
CA GLU A 342 -18.85 0.03 21.01
C GLU A 342 -18.95 0.96 22.24
N GLN A 343 -17.98 0.90 23.16
CA GLN A 343 -17.91 1.79 24.33
C GLN A 343 -17.59 3.25 23.98
N ARG A 344 -16.70 3.46 23.00
CA ARG A 344 -16.34 4.79 22.51
C ARG A 344 -17.55 5.49 21.90
N GLY A 345 -18.38 4.75 21.17
CA GLY A 345 -19.60 5.26 20.52
C GLY A 345 -19.31 5.94 19.18
N THR A 346 -18.18 5.64 18.56
CA THR A 346 -17.79 6.16 17.24
C THR A 346 -17.09 5.04 16.49
N SER A 347 -17.72 4.63 15.39
CA SER A 347 -17.29 3.56 14.49
C SER A 347 -16.32 4.05 13.43
#